data_AF-A0A257RQM7-F1
#
_entry.id   AF-A0A257RQM7-F1
#
_cell.length_a   1.000
_cell.length_b   1.000
_cell.length_c   1.000
_cell.angle_alpha   90.00
_cell.angle_beta   90.00
_cell.angle_gamma   90.00
#
_symmetry.space_group_name_H-M   'P 1'
#
loop_
_entity.id
_entity.type
_entity.pdbx_description
1 polymer ?
#
loop_
_entity_poly.entity_id
_entity_poly.type
_entity_poly.pdbx_seq_one_letter_code
_entity_poly.pdbx_strand_id
1 'polypeptide(L)'
;MQAACSGTQASDRFGITLDFVTKLHNGSISEEEAKRFLRREDPFVQPKVSARSAGVATPFPVIATTMLSLVTGKPTKKCFPRSRYAYRGGEIDDWLPKEQPETLVCVITTFAPPLKATFVEWAAAILSVPVNTPTRALGSLLVERGHTMTLVQAEDMMEQTKKGGLTGVRTDGWDNFFFVETGNEDDPVSVARISFSKSRWEAGVLRFNSSFEWAAGHSLLVRSSDASKL
;
A
#
# COMPACT_ATOMS: atom_id res chain seq x y z
N MET A 1 34.35 -39.02 13.35
CA MET A 1 33.64 -39.85 14.35
C MET A 1 32.43 -39.07 14.84
N GLN A 2 31.27 -39.71 14.78
CA GLN A 2 29.98 -39.28 15.30
C GLN A 2 29.98 -39.24 16.84
N ALA A 3 29.13 -38.39 17.44
CA ALA A 3 28.06 -38.82 18.35
C ALA A 3 27.09 -37.67 18.63
N ALA A 4 25.79 -37.98 18.56
CA ALA A 4 24.66 -37.17 18.98
C ALA A 4 24.32 -37.40 20.46
N CYS A 5 23.47 -36.56 21.06
CA CYS A 5 22.27 -37.01 21.79
C CYS A 5 21.35 -35.84 22.22
N SER A 6 20.08 -36.21 22.41
CA SER A 6 18.81 -35.47 22.32
C SER A 6 18.09 -35.24 23.67
N GLY A 7 17.04 -34.38 23.67
CA GLY A 7 15.83 -34.48 24.52
C GLY A 7 15.65 -33.35 25.56
N THR A 8 14.46 -32.82 25.92
CA THR A 8 13.04 -33.14 25.62
C THR A 8 12.13 -31.98 26.11
N GLN A 9 11.10 -31.62 25.33
CA GLN A 9 9.92 -30.81 25.72
C GLN A 9 8.93 -31.64 26.56
N ALA A 10 8.59 -31.23 27.80
CA ALA A 10 7.48 -31.84 28.56
C ALA A 10 6.96 -31.05 29.79
N SER A 11 6.92 -29.71 29.82
CA SER A 11 6.41 -28.98 31.02
C SER A 11 5.05 -28.27 30.89
N ASP A 12 4.47 -28.11 29.69
CA ASP A 12 3.30 -27.22 29.52
C ASP A 12 1.92 -27.85 29.72
N ARG A 13 1.81 -29.16 30.00
CA ARG A 13 0.51 -29.82 30.14
C ARG A 13 -0.11 -29.76 31.54
N PHE A 14 0.68 -29.52 32.59
CA PHE A 14 0.16 -29.46 33.97
C PHE A 14 -0.41 -28.08 34.35
N GLY A 15 0.01 -27.01 33.67
CA GLY A 15 -0.53 -25.67 33.94
C GLY A 15 -1.98 -25.50 33.48
N ILE A 16 -2.37 -26.18 32.40
CA ILE A 16 -3.71 -26.05 31.79
C ILE A 16 -4.79 -26.72 32.63
N THR A 17 -4.47 -27.83 33.31
CA THR A 17 -5.43 -28.58 34.14
C THR A 17 -5.75 -27.87 35.45
N LEU A 18 -4.81 -27.14 36.06
CA LEU A 18 -5.04 -26.44 37.32
C LEU A 18 -5.93 -25.19 37.13
N ASP A 19 -5.73 -24.44 36.05
CA ASP A 19 -6.55 -23.27 35.70
C ASP A 19 -8.01 -23.64 35.44
N PHE A 20 -8.25 -24.80 34.80
CA PHE A 20 -9.59 -25.26 34.47
C PHE A 20 -10.39 -25.70 35.72
N VAL A 21 -9.74 -26.41 36.64
CA VAL A 21 -10.35 -26.85 37.92
C VAL A 21 -10.73 -25.63 38.77
N THR A 22 -9.86 -24.62 38.80
CA THR A 22 -10.10 -23.37 39.53
C THR A 22 -11.28 -22.59 38.95
N LYS A 23 -11.40 -22.55 37.62
CA LYS A 23 -12.51 -21.88 36.92
C LYS A 23 -13.86 -22.57 37.08
N LEU A 24 -13.88 -23.90 37.15
CA LEU A 24 -15.08 -24.70 37.47
C LEU A 24 -15.57 -24.44 38.90
N HIS A 25 -14.65 -24.44 39.87
CA HIS A 25 -15.00 -24.24 41.28
C HIS A 25 -15.52 -22.82 41.56
N ASN A 26 -15.05 -21.83 40.81
CA ASN A 26 -15.48 -20.43 40.93
C ASN A 26 -16.74 -20.10 40.12
N GLY A 27 -17.39 -21.09 39.49
CA GLY A 27 -18.63 -20.91 38.71
C GLY A 27 -18.46 -20.09 37.43
N SER A 28 -17.21 -19.83 37.02
CA SER A 28 -16.88 -19.01 35.85
C SER A 28 -17.04 -19.75 34.51
N ILE A 29 -17.29 -21.05 34.56
CA ILE A 29 -17.57 -21.91 33.40
C ILE A 29 -18.77 -22.79 33.76
N SER A 30 -19.74 -22.88 32.86
CA SER A 30 -20.89 -23.76 33.05
C SER A 30 -20.52 -25.24 32.92
N GLU A 31 -21.26 -26.13 33.59
CA GLU A 31 -21.03 -27.57 33.51
C GLU A 31 -21.08 -28.10 32.05
N GLU A 32 -21.87 -27.44 31.20
CA GLU A 32 -21.98 -27.76 29.77
C GLU A 32 -20.76 -27.32 28.94
N GLU A 33 -20.11 -26.21 29.29
CA GLU A 33 -18.84 -25.80 28.66
C GLU A 33 -17.68 -26.70 29.08
N ALA A 34 -17.66 -27.17 30.34
CA ALA A 34 -16.69 -28.15 30.81
C ALA A 34 -16.85 -29.51 30.11
N LYS A 35 -18.09 -29.95 29.87
CA LYS A 35 -18.38 -31.19 29.12
C LYS A 35 -17.94 -31.10 27.65
N ARG A 36 -18.00 -29.92 27.00
CA ARG A 36 -17.49 -29.73 25.63
C ARG A 36 -15.98 -29.91 25.53
N PHE A 37 -15.23 -29.39 26.50
CA PHE A 37 -13.76 -29.53 26.53
C PHE A 37 -13.29 -30.98 26.70
N LEU A 38 -14.02 -31.78 27.48
CA LEU A 38 -13.66 -33.19 27.73
C LEU A 38 -14.02 -34.13 26.58
N ARG A 39 -14.96 -33.76 25.69
CA ARG A 39 -15.37 -34.60 24.56
C ARG A 39 -14.46 -34.54 23.34
N ARG A 40 -13.44 -33.65 23.34
CA ARG A 40 -12.54 -33.46 22.18
C ARG A 40 -13.29 -33.18 20.87
N GLU A 41 -14.50 -32.65 20.99
CA GLU A 41 -15.23 -32.05 19.87
C GLU A 41 -14.71 -30.62 19.74
N ASP A 42 -14.14 -30.33 18.57
CA ASP A 42 -13.52 -29.05 18.26
C ASP A 42 -14.56 -27.92 18.48
N PRO A 43 -14.36 -26.99 19.44
CA PRO A 43 -15.29 -25.89 19.66
C PRO A 43 -15.36 -24.93 18.46
N PHE A 44 -14.53 -25.17 17.43
CA PHE A 44 -14.53 -24.49 16.15
C PHE A 44 -15.06 -25.36 14.99
N VAL A 45 -16.16 -26.08 15.18
CA VAL A 45 -17.02 -26.40 14.04
C VAL A 45 -17.59 -25.08 13.52
N GLN A 46 -16.84 -24.44 12.63
CA GLN A 46 -17.31 -23.30 11.88
C GLN A 46 -18.59 -23.71 11.14
N PRO A 47 -19.64 -22.87 11.11
CA PRO A 47 -20.67 -23.06 10.11
C PRO A 47 -19.97 -23.13 8.74
N LYS A 48 -20.44 -24.04 7.87
CA LYS A 48 -20.02 -24.15 6.47
C LYS A 48 -20.32 -22.81 5.77
N VAL A 49 -19.45 -21.84 5.98
CA VAL A 49 -19.37 -20.58 5.25
C VAL A 49 -18.15 -20.74 4.38
N SER A 50 -18.42 -20.83 3.08
CA SER A 50 -17.47 -20.77 1.99
C SER A 50 -16.26 -19.90 2.36
N ALA A 51 -15.06 -20.45 2.19
CA ALA A 51 -13.81 -19.75 2.33
C ALA A 51 -13.77 -18.50 1.44
N ARG A 52 -14.16 -17.37 2.01
CA ARG A 52 -13.63 -16.05 1.68
C ARG A 52 -13.18 -15.47 3.00
N SER A 53 -11.88 -15.51 3.25
CA SER A 53 -11.27 -14.45 4.04
C SER A 53 -11.78 -13.15 3.45
N ALA A 54 -12.57 -12.40 4.21
CA ALA A 54 -12.94 -11.05 3.83
C ALA A 54 -11.69 -10.18 3.94
N GLY A 55 -10.76 -10.35 3.01
CA GLY A 55 -9.89 -9.27 2.61
C GLY A 55 -10.84 -8.15 2.20
N VAL A 56 -10.66 -6.97 2.80
CA VAL A 56 -11.30 -5.75 2.33
C VAL A 56 -10.83 -5.61 0.88
N ALA A 57 -11.67 -6.05 -0.06
CA ALA A 57 -11.34 -6.00 -1.47
C ALA A 57 -11.09 -4.52 -1.78
N THR A 58 -9.84 -4.18 -2.10
CA THR A 58 -9.53 -2.84 -2.58
C THR A 58 -10.48 -2.57 -3.75
N PRO A 59 -11.20 -1.44 -3.79
CA PRO A 59 -12.20 -1.19 -4.82
C PRO A 59 -11.59 -1.04 -6.23
N PHE A 60 -10.27 -1.21 -6.34
CA PHE A 60 -9.49 -1.02 -7.53
C PHE A 60 -9.00 -2.37 -8.08
N PRO A 61 -9.29 -2.69 -9.34
CA PRO A 61 -8.57 -3.72 -10.07
C PRO A 61 -7.05 -3.46 -10.04
N VAL A 62 -6.29 -4.45 -9.55
CA VAL A 62 -4.82 -4.45 -9.64
C VAL A 62 -4.42 -4.80 -11.06
N ILE A 63 -3.64 -3.94 -11.71
CA ILE A 63 -3.07 -4.17 -13.04
C ILE A 63 -1.74 -4.91 -12.91
N ALA A 64 -0.89 -4.45 -12.00
CA ALA A 64 0.46 -4.95 -11.84
C ALA A 64 1.00 -4.66 -10.45
N THR A 65 1.97 -5.47 -10.04
CA THR A 65 2.76 -5.27 -8.83
C THR A 65 4.23 -5.32 -9.24
N THR A 66 4.96 -4.24 -8.99
CA THR A 66 6.36 -4.07 -9.41
C THR A 66 7.25 -3.94 -8.18
N MET A 67 8.26 -4.79 -8.07
CA MET A 67 9.31 -4.63 -7.07
C MET A 67 10.34 -3.63 -7.58
N LEU A 68 10.54 -2.55 -6.83
CA LEU A 68 11.62 -1.60 -7.09
C LEU A 68 12.81 -1.93 -6.20
N SER A 69 14.01 -1.88 -6.80
CA SER A 69 15.26 -1.99 -6.05
C SER A 69 15.49 -0.73 -5.21
N LEU A 70 16.56 -0.73 -4.40
CA LEU A 70 17.04 0.49 -3.76
C LEU A 70 17.21 1.60 -4.81
N VAL A 71 16.62 2.76 -4.57
CA VAL A 71 16.75 3.93 -5.44
C VAL A 71 17.44 5.05 -4.68
N THR A 72 18.60 5.49 -5.16
CA THR A 72 19.36 6.59 -4.56
C THR A 72 18.59 7.91 -4.70
N GLY A 73 18.52 8.66 -3.60
CA GLY A 73 17.94 9.99 -3.59
C GLY A 73 18.71 10.98 -4.48
N LYS A 74 18.05 12.06 -4.90
CA LYS A 74 18.69 13.11 -5.70
C LYS A 74 17.94 14.45 -5.59
N PRO A 75 18.57 15.57 -5.99
CA PRO A 75 17.89 16.85 -6.04
C PRO A 75 16.66 16.79 -6.94
N THR A 76 15.54 17.35 -6.48
CA THR A 76 14.26 17.36 -7.20
C THR A 76 14.40 18.01 -8.59
N LYS A 77 15.24 19.04 -8.71
CA LYS A 77 15.60 19.67 -9.99
C LYS A 77 16.25 18.73 -11.02
N LYS A 78 16.81 17.59 -10.57
CA LYS A 78 17.40 16.54 -11.42
C LYS A 78 16.44 15.38 -11.71
N CYS A 79 15.24 15.38 -11.14
CA CYS A 79 14.16 14.47 -11.52
C CYS A 79 13.53 14.91 -12.83
N PHE A 80 13.17 13.96 -13.67
CA PHE A 80 12.54 14.13 -14.98
C PHE A 80 13.30 15.10 -15.91
N PRO A 81 14.62 14.89 -16.14
CA PRO A 81 15.42 15.84 -16.89
C PRO A 81 14.91 16.00 -18.32
N ARG A 82 14.88 17.24 -18.84
CA ARG A 82 14.39 17.56 -20.20
C ARG A 82 15.15 16.86 -21.33
N SER A 83 16.35 16.32 -21.06
CA SER A 83 17.08 15.47 -22.02
C SER A 83 16.39 14.11 -22.26
N ARG A 84 15.54 13.66 -21.33
CA ARG A 84 14.81 12.38 -21.39
C ARG A 84 13.28 12.54 -21.40
N TYR A 85 12.78 13.71 -20.99
CA TYR A 85 11.36 14.03 -20.85
C TYR A 85 11.00 15.20 -21.77
N ALA A 86 9.82 15.12 -22.42
CA ALA A 86 9.34 16.20 -23.29
C ALA A 86 8.95 17.45 -22.50
N TYR A 87 8.35 17.25 -21.32
CA TYR A 87 7.90 18.31 -20.45
C TYR A 87 8.15 17.96 -18.98
N ARG A 88 8.47 18.99 -18.20
CA ARG A 88 8.62 18.94 -16.75
C ARG A 88 8.02 20.22 -16.18
N GLY A 89 6.94 20.10 -15.42
CA GLY A 89 6.27 21.21 -14.76
C GLY A 89 7.17 21.97 -13.79
N GLY A 90 6.98 23.28 -13.69
CA GLY A 90 7.67 24.13 -12.72
C GLY A 90 7.23 23.83 -11.28
N GLU A 91 5.98 23.39 -11.13
CA GLU A 91 5.36 23.01 -9.86
C GLU A 91 6.13 21.90 -9.14
N ILE A 92 6.89 21.09 -9.88
CA ILE A 92 7.77 20.07 -9.30
C ILE A 92 8.85 20.72 -8.42
N ASP A 93 9.45 21.84 -8.85
CA ASP A 93 10.45 22.54 -8.05
C ASP A 93 9.82 23.47 -7.01
N ASP A 94 8.64 24.02 -7.33
CA ASP A 94 7.99 25.02 -6.48
C ASP A 94 7.28 24.39 -5.27
N TRP A 95 6.73 23.17 -5.41
CA TRP A 95 5.82 22.58 -4.41
C TRP A 95 6.40 21.37 -3.68
N LEU A 96 7.45 20.75 -4.20
CA LEU A 96 8.06 19.56 -3.58
C LEU A 96 9.36 19.92 -2.85
N PRO A 97 9.83 19.05 -1.93
CA PRO A 97 11.12 19.26 -1.26
C PRO A 97 12.25 19.40 -2.26
N LYS A 98 13.29 20.17 -1.93
CA LYS A 98 14.46 20.38 -2.80
C LYS A 98 15.23 19.09 -3.12
N GLU A 99 15.14 18.11 -2.23
CA GLU A 99 15.79 16.80 -2.33
C GLU A 99 14.73 15.70 -2.28
N GLN A 100 14.85 14.69 -3.15
CA GLN A 100 14.10 13.46 -3.04
C GLN A 100 14.92 12.45 -2.22
N PRO A 101 14.35 11.85 -1.16
CA PRO A 101 15.09 10.95 -0.29
C PRO A 101 15.44 9.64 -1.01
N GLU A 102 16.46 8.96 -0.51
CA GLU A 102 16.74 7.56 -0.85
C GLU A 102 15.58 6.67 -0.38
N THR A 103 15.23 5.69 -1.20
CA THR A 103 14.17 4.73 -0.87
C THR A 103 14.71 3.31 -0.91
N LEU A 104 14.47 2.58 0.18
CA LEU A 104 14.68 1.14 0.28
C LEU A 104 13.84 0.39 -0.76
N VAL A 105 14.19 -0.89 -0.95
CA VAL A 105 13.41 -1.85 -1.76
C VAL A 105 11.94 -1.77 -1.35
N CYS A 106 11.05 -1.67 -2.33
CA CYS A 106 9.62 -1.54 -2.07
C CYS A 106 8.77 -2.12 -3.21
N VAL A 107 7.50 -2.34 -2.92
CA VAL A 107 6.52 -2.76 -3.91
C VAL A 107 5.67 -1.58 -4.31
N ILE A 108 5.51 -1.38 -5.62
CA ILE A 108 4.54 -0.46 -6.21
C ILE A 108 3.41 -1.27 -6.83
N THR A 109 2.18 -1.01 -6.42
CA THR A 109 0.99 -1.57 -7.00
C THR A 109 0.36 -0.55 -7.94
N THR A 110 0.14 -0.96 -9.18
CA THR A 110 -0.54 -0.15 -10.18
C THR A 110 -1.99 -0.59 -10.28
N PHE A 111 -2.90 0.33 -10.04
CA PHE A 111 -4.34 0.13 -10.06
C PHE A 111 -4.98 0.75 -11.31
N ALA A 112 -6.05 0.11 -11.81
CA ALA A 112 -6.96 0.68 -12.80
C ALA A 112 -8.19 1.22 -12.05
N PRO A 113 -8.34 2.52 -11.85
CA PRO A 113 -9.50 3.06 -11.16
C PRO A 113 -10.78 2.81 -11.98
N PRO A 114 -11.79 2.13 -11.43
CA PRO A 114 -12.94 1.64 -12.22
C PRO A 114 -14.00 2.71 -12.52
N LEU A 115 -13.97 3.83 -11.80
CA LEU A 115 -14.97 4.90 -11.86
C LEU A 115 -14.26 6.25 -11.93
N LYS A 116 -15.01 7.32 -12.18
CA LYS A 116 -14.49 8.68 -12.00
C LYS A 116 -14.56 9.05 -10.51
N ALA A 117 -13.48 9.61 -9.99
CA ALA A 117 -13.43 10.16 -8.63
C ALA A 117 -12.32 11.22 -8.54
N THR A 118 -12.38 12.02 -7.49
CA THR A 118 -11.34 12.99 -7.10
C THR A 118 -10.15 12.29 -6.43
N PHE A 119 -9.03 12.98 -6.31
CA PHE A 119 -7.86 12.47 -5.58
C PHE A 119 -8.19 12.14 -4.11
N VAL A 120 -9.03 12.95 -3.48
CA VAL A 120 -9.47 12.78 -2.08
C VAL A 120 -10.29 11.51 -1.92
N GLU A 121 -11.24 11.26 -2.82
CA GLU A 121 -12.05 10.03 -2.81
C GLU A 121 -11.21 8.78 -3.02
N TRP A 122 -10.23 8.82 -3.94
CA TRP A 122 -9.31 7.71 -4.13
C TRP A 122 -8.43 7.44 -2.92
N ALA A 123 -7.86 8.49 -2.32
CA ALA A 123 -7.08 8.37 -1.11
C ALA A 123 -7.90 7.76 0.03
N ALA A 124 -9.13 8.24 0.23
CA ALA A 124 -10.04 7.71 1.25
C ALA A 124 -10.34 6.21 1.01
N ALA A 125 -10.58 5.82 -0.24
CA ALA A 125 -10.82 4.44 -0.62
C ALA A 125 -9.60 3.53 -0.38
N ILE A 126 -8.39 3.96 -0.75
CA ILE A 126 -7.13 3.22 -0.50
C ILE A 126 -6.90 3.04 1.00
N LEU A 127 -7.12 4.10 1.76
CA LEU A 127 -6.95 4.10 3.21
C LEU A 127 -8.09 3.40 3.95
N SER A 128 -9.18 3.03 3.27
CA SER A 128 -10.41 2.49 3.86
C SER A 128 -10.98 3.39 4.96
N VAL A 129 -11.05 4.69 4.69
CA VAL A 129 -11.62 5.71 5.60
C VAL A 129 -12.75 6.49 4.90
N PRO A 130 -13.62 7.21 5.65
CA PRO A 130 -14.70 8.00 5.06
C PRO A 130 -14.20 9.11 4.11
N VAL A 131 -14.91 9.35 3.01
CA VAL A 131 -14.58 10.40 2.02
C VAL A 131 -14.59 11.81 2.62
N ASN A 132 -15.39 12.05 3.66
CA ASN A 132 -15.44 13.34 4.37
C ASN A 132 -14.30 13.52 5.39
N THR A 133 -13.33 12.61 5.44
CA THR A 133 -12.11 12.79 6.24
C THR A 133 -11.39 14.05 5.77
N PRO A 134 -10.95 14.96 6.67
CA PRO A 134 -10.26 16.17 6.29
C PRO A 134 -9.05 15.89 5.39
N THR A 135 -8.86 16.68 4.33
CA THR A 135 -7.81 16.45 3.32
C THR A 135 -6.41 16.37 3.93
N ARG A 136 -6.11 17.23 4.91
CA ARG A 136 -4.83 17.17 5.64
C ARG A 136 -4.64 15.82 6.33
N ALA A 137 -5.67 15.33 7.03
CA ALA A 137 -5.62 14.04 7.73
C ALA A 137 -5.48 12.86 6.75
N LEU A 138 -6.14 12.91 5.59
CA LEU A 138 -5.94 11.92 4.52
C LEU A 138 -4.50 11.92 4.02
N GLY A 139 -3.93 13.10 3.75
CA GLY A 139 -2.56 13.22 3.31
C GLY A 139 -1.57 12.68 4.36
N SER A 140 -1.74 13.00 5.64
CA SER A 140 -0.93 12.44 6.72
C SER A 140 -1.02 10.91 6.78
N LEU A 141 -2.24 10.35 6.67
CA LEU A 141 -2.44 8.90 6.65
C LEU A 141 -1.77 8.20 5.45
N LEU A 142 -1.76 8.83 4.27
CA LEU A 142 -1.03 8.31 3.11
C LEU A 142 0.48 8.21 3.38
N VAL A 143 1.06 9.22 4.03
CA VAL A 143 2.48 9.23 4.40
C VAL A 143 2.76 8.19 5.48
N GLU A 144 2.00 8.20 6.57
CA GLU A 144 2.17 7.30 7.73
C GLU A 144 2.07 5.82 7.34
N ARG A 145 1.18 5.49 6.39
CA ARG A 145 1.00 4.12 5.89
C ARG A 145 1.88 3.78 4.69
N GLY A 146 2.77 4.68 4.28
CA GLY A 146 3.74 4.42 3.22
C GLY A 146 3.13 4.27 1.82
N HIS A 147 2.01 4.96 1.56
CA HIS A 147 1.32 4.98 0.26
C HIS A 147 1.81 6.08 -0.70
N THR A 148 2.85 6.81 -0.31
CA THR A 148 3.54 7.82 -1.12
C THR A 148 4.73 7.24 -1.88
N MET A 149 5.04 7.87 -3.02
CA MET A 149 6.21 7.56 -3.84
C MET A 149 7.09 8.79 -3.99
N THR A 150 8.40 8.59 -4.12
CA THR A 150 9.33 9.64 -4.55
C THR A 150 9.32 9.75 -6.07
N LEU A 151 9.75 10.90 -6.59
CA LEU A 151 9.88 11.08 -8.04
C LEU A 151 10.91 10.12 -8.65
N VAL A 152 11.92 9.71 -7.88
CA VAL A 152 12.97 8.81 -8.37
C VAL A 152 12.44 7.38 -8.53
N GLN A 153 11.57 6.93 -7.63
CA GLN A 153 10.85 5.66 -7.80
C GLN A 153 9.98 5.68 -9.05
N ALA A 154 9.31 6.81 -9.33
CA ALA A 154 8.52 6.96 -10.54
C ALA A 154 9.38 6.92 -11.81
N GLU A 155 10.55 7.55 -11.83
CA GLU A 155 11.50 7.42 -12.95
C GLU A 155 11.94 5.97 -13.18
N ASP A 156 12.21 5.20 -12.12
CA ASP A 156 12.57 3.79 -12.24
C ASP A 156 11.41 2.96 -12.79
N MET A 157 10.18 3.19 -12.32
CA MET A 157 8.97 2.59 -12.91
C MET A 157 8.92 2.87 -14.42
N MET A 158 9.12 4.11 -14.86
CA MET A 158 9.08 4.48 -16.28
C MET A 158 10.17 3.78 -17.09
N GLU A 159 11.38 3.67 -16.53
CA GLU A 159 12.50 3.01 -17.19
C GLU A 159 12.26 1.50 -17.33
N GLN A 160 11.70 0.86 -16.31
CA GLN A 160 11.27 -0.53 -16.38
C GLN A 160 10.18 -0.72 -17.44
N THR A 161 9.17 0.16 -17.51
CA THR A 161 8.15 0.14 -18.57
C THR A 161 8.78 0.25 -19.96
N LYS A 162 9.71 1.20 -20.17
CA LYS A 162 10.40 1.38 -21.46
C LYS A 162 11.18 0.15 -21.90
N LYS A 163 11.72 -0.62 -20.96
CA LYS A 163 12.43 -1.88 -21.21
C LYS A 163 11.50 -3.08 -21.45
N GLY A 164 10.18 -2.86 -21.49
CA GLY A 164 9.18 -3.92 -21.66
C GLY A 164 8.72 -4.58 -20.35
N GLY A 165 9.05 -4.00 -19.20
CA GLY A 165 8.58 -4.49 -17.90
C GLY A 165 7.07 -4.32 -17.72
N LEU A 166 6.42 -5.35 -17.16
CA LEU A 166 4.98 -5.39 -16.89
C LEU A 166 4.60 -4.58 -15.64
N THR A 167 4.82 -3.27 -15.71
CA THR A 167 4.63 -2.33 -14.58
C THR A 167 3.20 -1.82 -14.43
N GLY A 168 2.33 -2.05 -15.43
CA GLY A 168 0.98 -1.49 -15.50
C GLY A 168 0.93 0.01 -15.82
N VAL A 169 2.09 0.66 -15.93
CA VAL A 169 2.18 2.07 -16.34
C VAL A 169 1.70 2.21 -17.78
N ARG A 170 0.82 3.17 -18.00
CA ARG A 170 0.24 3.50 -19.29
C ARG A 170 1.21 4.31 -20.15
N THR A 171 1.23 3.96 -21.43
CA THR A 171 2.05 4.61 -22.47
C THR A 171 1.21 5.13 -23.65
N ASP A 172 -0.11 5.22 -23.48
CA ASP A 172 -1.07 5.50 -24.55
C ASP A 172 -1.68 6.92 -24.46
N GLY A 173 -0.98 7.86 -23.84
CA GLY A 173 -1.42 9.25 -23.68
C GLY A 173 -2.21 9.53 -22.40
N TRP A 174 -2.70 8.51 -21.71
CA TRP A 174 -3.35 8.68 -20.41
C TRP A 174 -2.34 8.92 -19.29
N ASP A 175 -2.72 9.73 -18.30
CA ASP A 175 -1.89 9.99 -17.13
C ASP A 175 -1.80 8.77 -16.20
N ASN A 176 -0.63 8.63 -15.59
CA ASN A 176 -0.30 7.79 -14.47
C ASN A 176 -0.09 8.69 -13.27
N PHE A 177 -0.81 8.47 -12.19
CA PHE A 177 -0.77 9.33 -11.02
C PHE A 177 -0.23 8.60 -9.80
N PHE A 178 0.36 9.36 -8.88
CA PHE A 178 0.80 8.85 -7.58
C PHE A 178 0.88 9.98 -6.55
N PHE A 179 0.76 9.60 -5.29
CA PHE A 179 0.91 10.53 -4.17
C PHE A 179 2.40 10.78 -3.89
N VAL A 180 2.79 12.04 -3.72
CA VAL A 180 4.16 12.45 -3.42
C VAL A 180 4.17 13.39 -2.21
N GLU A 181 5.13 13.19 -1.32
CA GLU A 181 5.32 14.03 -0.14
C GLU A 181 5.79 15.43 -0.51
N THR A 182 5.18 16.45 0.10
CA THR A 182 5.55 17.86 -0.10
C THR A 182 6.57 18.35 0.92
N GLY A 183 6.69 17.66 2.05
CA GLY A 183 7.44 18.13 3.23
C GLY A 183 6.76 19.27 4.00
N ASN A 184 5.54 19.66 3.63
CA ASN A 184 4.74 20.67 4.32
C ASN A 184 3.64 20.00 5.17
N GLU A 185 3.68 20.16 6.49
CA GLU A 185 2.73 19.52 7.41
C GLU A 185 1.26 19.95 7.22
N ASP A 186 1.02 21.14 6.65
CA ASP A 186 -0.35 21.63 6.38
C ASP A 186 -0.92 21.09 5.08
N ASP A 187 -0.05 20.70 4.13
CA ASP A 187 -0.41 20.09 2.85
C ASP A 187 0.53 18.92 2.55
N PRO A 188 0.47 17.81 3.32
CA PRO A 188 1.54 16.80 3.40
C PRO A 188 1.78 16.04 2.10
N VAL A 189 0.81 16.04 1.19
CA VAL A 189 0.83 15.26 -0.04
C VAL A 189 0.35 16.11 -1.20
N SER A 190 1.04 15.99 -2.34
CA SER A 190 0.56 16.41 -3.65
C SER A 190 0.38 15.19 -4.56
N VAL A 191 -0.21 15.39 -5.74
CA VAL A 191 -0.39 14.32 -6.72
C VAL A 191 0.49 14.58 -7.91
N ALA A 192 1.49 13.72 -8.09
CA ALA A 192 2.32 13.74 -9.28
C ALA A 192 1.57 13.04 -10.43
N ARG A 193 1.76 13.55 -11.64
CA ARG A 193 1.24 12.98 -12.88
C ARG A 193 2.36 12.73 -13.86
N ILE A 194 2.28 11.60 -14.56
CA ILE A 194 3.18 11.24 -15.64
C ILE A 194 2.36 10.71 -16.82
N SER A 195 2.48 11.32 -17.98
CA SER A 195 1.88 10.83 -19.23
C SER A 195 2.93 10.57 -20.29
N PHE A 196 2.62 9.65 -21.20
CA PHE A 196 3.47 9.37 -22.36
C PHE A 196 2.79 9.91 -23.61
N SER A 197 3.39 10.91 -24.23
CA SER A 197 2.89 11.53 -25.44
C SER A 197 4.03 11.65 -26.46
N LYS A 198 3.74 11.37 -27.74
CA LYS A 198 4.70 11.54 -28.85
C LYS A 198 6.08 10.93 -28.55
N SER A 199 6.08 9.70 -28.06
CA SER A 199 7.29 8.91 -27.72
C SER A 199 8.13 9.45 -26.56
N ARG A 200 7.59 10.37 -25.75
CA ARG A 200 8.29 10.96 -24.61
C ARG A 200 7.37 11.06 -23.40
N TRP A 201 7.97 11.04 -22.22
CA TRP A 201 7.26 11.24 -20.97
C TRP A 201 7.13 12.74 -20.66
N GLU A 202 6.03 13.09 -20.03
CA GLU A 202 5.72 14.41 -19.50
C GLU A 202 5.42 14.26 -18.00
N ALA A 203 5.94 15.16 -17.17
CA ALA A 203 5.74 15.11 -15.73
C ALA A 203 5.23 16.44 -15.17
N GLY A 204 4.34 16.38 -14.19
CA GLY A 204 3.85 17.54 -13.46
C GLY A 204 3.32 17.16 -12.08
N VAL A 205 2.92 18.17 -11.31
CA VAL A 205 2.35 18.00 -9.97
C VAL A 205 1.07 18.80 -9.88
N LEU A 206 0.08 18.24 -9.20
CA LEU A 206 -1.23 18.81 -8.94
C LEU A 206 -1.45 18.87 -7.43
N ARG A 207 -2.27 19.82 -6.98
CA ARG A 207 -2.70 19.88 -5.58
C ARG A 207 -3.58 18.68 -5.26
N PHE A 208 -3.42 18.12 -4.06
CA PHE A 208 -4.19 16.96 -3.62
C PHE A 208 -5.69 17.27 -3.47
N ASN A 209 -6.04 18.49 -3.07
CA ASN A 209 -7.43 18.94 -2.97
C ASN A 209 -8.02 19.47 -4.30
N SER A 210 -7.33 19.30 -5.43
CA SER A 210 -7.85 19.74 -6.72
C SER A 210 -9.17 19.02 -7.02
N SER A 211 -10.18 19.76 -7.45
CA SER A 211 -11.47 19.22 -7.91
C SER A 211 -11.37 18.52 -9.27
N PHE A 212 -10.17 18.20 -9.73
CA PHE A 212 -9.94 17.48 -10.97
C PHE A 212 -10.46 16.05 -10.85
N GLU A 213 -11.52 15.75 -11.59
CA GLU A 213 -12.10 14.41 -11.67
C GLU A 213 -11.34 13.55 -12.68
N TRP A 214 -10.96 12.34 -12.26
CA TRP A 214 -10.26 11.41 -13.14
C TRP A 214 -11.24 10.72 -14.09
N ALA A 215 -10.87 10.58 -15.37
CA ALA A 215 -11.55 9.63 -16.25
C ALA A 215 -11.15 8.18 -15.91
N ALA A 216 -12.02 7.22 -16.20
CA ALA A 216 -11.80 5.78 -16.00
C ALA A 216 -10.67 5.15 -16.87
N GLY A 217 -9.78 5.96 -17.43
CA GLY A 217 -8.65 5.55 -18.27
C GLY A 217 -7.27 5.78 -17.65
N HIS A 218 -7.18 6.47 -16.52
CA HIS A 218 -5.90 6.72 -15.84
C HIS A 218 -5.41 5.51 -15.05
N SER A 219 -4.14 5.52 -14.64
CA SER A 219 -3.62 4.56 -13.65
C SER A 219 -3.28 5.27 -12.34
N LEU A 220 -3.37 4.53 -11.24
CA LEU A 220 -2.92 4.99 -9.93
C LEU A 220 -1.81 4.07 -9.43
N LEU A 221 -0.64 4.63 -9.18
CA LEU A 221 0.49 3.92 -8.58
C LEU A 221 0.50 4.23 -7.09
N VAL A 222 0.52 3.17 -6.28
CA VAL A 222 0.55 3.27 -4.82
C VAL A 222 1.71 2.42 -4.33
N ARG A 223 2.53 3.01 -3.46
CA ARG A 223 3.53 2.24 -2.74
C ARG A 223 2.82 1.39 -1.69
N SER A 224 3.14 0.10 -1.66
CA SER A 224 2.75 -0.78 -0.57
C SER A 224 3.98 -1.06 0.29
N SER A 225 3.88 -0.77 1.59
CA SER A 225 4.82 -1.28 2.58
C SER A 225 4.62 -2.77 2.84
N ASP A 226 3.43 -3.30 2.56
CA ASP A 226 3.06 -4.70 2.79
C ASP A 226 3.15 -5.49 1.48
N ALA A 227 4.34 -6.03 1.18
CA ALA A 227 4.51 -7.05 0.14
C ALA A 227 3.77 -8.37 0.46
N SER A 228 3.19 -8.49 1.67
CA SER A 228 2.62 -9.73 2.22
C SER A 228 1.12 -9.68 2.54
N LYS A 229 0.39 -8.60 2.20
CA LYS A 229 -1.05 -8.47 2.49
C LYS A 229 -1.93 -8.11 1.28
N LEU A 230 -1.41 -8.26 0.07
CA LEU A 230 -2.23 -8.29 -1.16
C LEU A 230 -2.49 -9.74 -1.56
#